data_AF-A0A7V4J716-F1
#
_entry.id   AF-A0A7V4J716-F1
#
_cell.length_a   1.000
_cell.length_b   1.000
_cell.length_c   1.000
_cell.angle_alpha   90.00
_cell.angle_beta   90.00
_cell.angle_gamma   90.00
#
_symmetry.space_group_name_H-M   'P 1'
#
loop_
_entity.id
_entity.type
_entity.pdbx_description
1 polymer ?
#
loop_
_entity_poly.entity_id
_entity_poly.type
_entity_poly.pdbx_seq_one_letter_code
_entity_poly.pdbx_strand_id
1 'polypeptide(L)'
;MTTIKLKRTRAPHVSLAHLVALVIVACSVYLMVDFGIRAASLFQAHQRAAEVEQQLAEQIALRDRLQRRLEYVQSDAYVEEVARTQLKWSRPGETVVVILSPPDAPSSVPETAPLAPPETTLDSSSWLNWWFLFFDVAPPRIF
;
A
#
# COMPACT_ATOMS: atom_id res chain seq x y z
N MET A 1 -16.01 -90.28 -32.41
CA MET A 1 -14.75 -89.57 -32.68
C MET A 1 -15.08 -88.09 -32.88
N THR A 2 -14.97 -87.30 -31.82
CA THR A 2 -15.45 -85.90 -31.80
C THR A 2 -14.25 -84.97 -31.94
N THR A 3 -14.23 -84.14 -32.99
CA THR A 3 -13.14 -83.21 -33.26
C THR A 3 -13.40 -81.87 -32.57
N ILE A 4 -12.55 -81.52 -31.60
CA ILE A 4 -12.61 -80.24 -30.90
C ILE A 4 -11.86 -79.20 -31.74
N LYS A 5 -12.58 -78.25 -32.34
CA LYS A 5 -11.97 -77.08 -33.00
C LYS A 5 -11.59 -76.04 -31.94
N LEU A 6 -10.29 -75.88 -31.68
CA LEU A 6 -9.80 -74.79 -30.85
C LEU A 6 -9.92 -73.45 -31.59
N LYS A 7 -10.70 -72.53 -31.03
CA LYS A 7 -10.83 -71.15 -31.49
C LYS A 7 -9.58 -70.37 -31.08
N ARG A 8 -8.68 -70.15 -32.04
CA ARG A 8 -7.46 -69.34 -31.87
C ARG A 8 -7.84 -67.86 -31.71
N THR A 9 -7.69 -67.32 -30.52
CA THR A 9 -7.84 -65.88 -30.25
C THR A 9 -6.65 -65.14 -30.87
N ARG A 10 -6.94 -64.19 -31.75
CA ARG A 10 -5.93 -63.27 -32.30
C ARG A 10 -5.69 -62.20 -31.25
N ALA A 11 -4.50 -62.18 -30.65
CA ALA A 11 -4.06 -61.04 -29.86
C ALA A 11 -4.02 -59.79 -30.74
N PRO A 12 -4.44 -58.61 -30.25
CA PRO A 12 -4.25 -57.38 -31.00
C PRO A 12 -2.75 -57.16 -31.16
N HIS A 13 -2.25 -57.24 -32.39
CA HIS A 13 -0.89 -56.84 -32.71
C HIS A 13 -0.83 -55.32 -32.55
N VAL A 14 -0.44 -54.86 -31.38
CA VAL A 14 -0.02 -53.48 -31.17
C VAL A 14 1.20 -53.31 -32.08
N SER A 15 0.98 -52.75 -33.27
CA SER A 15 2.05 -52.58 -34.26
C SER A 15 3.14 -51.74 -33.60
N LEU A 16 4.41 -52.12 -33.79
CA LEU A 16 5.59 -51.44 -33.26
C LEU A 16 5.54 -49.92 -33.53
N ALA A 17 4.90 -49.51 -34.63
CA ALA A 17 4.64 -48.11 -34.95
C ALA A 17 3.77 -47.38 -33.90
N HIS A 18 2.76 -48.03 -33.31
CA HIS A 18 1.96 -47.45 -32.24
C HIS A 18 2.74 -47.29 -30.94
N LEU A 19 3.65 -48.23 -30.62
CA LEU A 19 4.55 -48.08 -29.47
C LEU A 19 5.53 -46.92 -29.67
N VAL A 20 6.13 -46.81 -30.86
CA VAL A 20 7.02 -45.69 -31.20
C VAL A 20 6.27 -44.36 -31.15
N ALA A 21 5.06 -44.29 -31.71
CA ALA A 21 4.23 -43.09 -31.65
C ALA A 21 3.89 -42.70 -30.21
N LEU A 22 3.57 -43.66 -29.34
CA LEU A 22 3.28 -43.40 -27.93
C LEU A 22 4.51 -42.84 -27.20
N VAL A 23 5.71 -43.39 -27.47
CA VAL A 23 6.97 -42.88 -26.90
C VAL A 23 7.26 -41.46 -27.36
N ILE A 24 7.05 -41.15 -28.64
CA ILE A 24 7.25 -39.80 -29.18
C ILE A 24 6.28 -38.81 -28.52
N VAL A 25 5.00 -39.17 -28.40
CA VAL A 25 4.00 -38.33 -27.72
C VAL A 25 4.38 -38.13 -26.25
N ALA A 26 4.79 -39.19 -25.55
CA ALA A 26 5.24 -39.09 -24.17
C ALA A 26 6.46 -38.18 -24.02
N CYS A 27 7.46 -38.30 -24.90
CA CYS A 27 8.62 -37.40 -24.93
C CYS A 27 8.21 -35.96 -25.22
N SER A 28 7.31 -35.73 -26.18
CA SER A 28 6.83 -34.39 -26.51
C SER A 28 6.12 -33.74 -25.33
N VAL A 29 5.25 -34.48 -24.63
CA VAL A 29 4.57 -33.98 -23.43
C VAL A 29 5.57 -33.70 -22.33
N TYR A 30 6.54 -34.58 -22.11
CA TYR A 30 7.61 -34.39 -21.13
C TYR A 30 8.42 -33.11 -21.40
N LEU A 31 8.86 -32.90 -22.64
CA LEU A 31 9.58 -31.70 -23.03
C LEU A 31 8.74 -30.43 -22.87
N MET A 32 7.44 -30.49 -23.17
CA MET A 32 6.55 -29.34 -22.99
C MET A 32 6.40 -28.95 -21.52
N VAL A 33 6.29 -29.93 -20.62
CA VAL A 33 6.25 -29.70 -19.17
C VAL A 33 7.58 -29.16 -18.66
N ASP A 34 8.70 -29.77 -19.02
CA ASP A 34 10.04 -29.33 -18.60
C ASP A 34 10.34 -27.90 -19.07
N PHE A 35 10.02 -27.58 -20.33
CA PHE A 35 10.17 -26.23 -20.87
C PHE A 35 9.29 -25.22 -20.13
N GLY A 36 8.04 -25.58 -19.82
CA GLY A 36 7.13 -24.73 -19.05
C GLY A 36 7.66 -24.42 -17.65
N ILE A 37 8.18 -25.42 -16.93
CA ILE A 37 8.77 -25.25 -15.60
C ILE A 37 10.02 -24.36 -15.66
N ARG A 38 10.91 -24.60 -16.64
CA ARG A 38 12.13 -23.78 -16.82
C ARG A 38 11.81 -22.33 -17.15
N ALA A 39 10.88 -22.08 -18.06
CA ALA A 39 10.45 -20.74 -18.42
C ALA A 39 9.85 -19.98 -17.21
N ALA A 40 9.02 -20.66 -16.42
CA ALA A 40 8.48 -20.08 -15.18
C ALA A 40 9.57 -19.77 -14.15
N SER A 41 10.59 -20.63 -14.03
CA SER A 41 11.70 -20.43 -13.08
C SER A 41 12.56 -19.22 -13.42
N LEU A 42 12.82 -18.97 -14.71
CA LEU A 42 13.54 -17.79 -15.18
C LEU A 42 12.76 -16.51 -14.89
N PHE A 43 11.45 -16.52 -15.14
CA PHE A 43 10.60 -15.37 -14.85
C PHE A 43 10.56 -15.05 -13.34
N GLN A 44 10.43 -16.08 -12.48
CA GLN A 44 10.50 -15.91 -11.03
C GLN A 44 11.87 -15.39 -10.57
N ALA A 45 12.96 -15.85 -11.18
CA ALA A 45 14.30 -15.35 -10.85
C ALA A 45 14.45 -13.86 -11.17
N HIS A 46 13.93 -13.41 -12.32
CA HIS A 46 13.91 -11.99 -12.67
C HIS A 46 13.05 -11.16 -11.73
N GLN A 47 11.87 -11.65 -11.34
CA GLN A 47 11.00 -10.95 -10.38
C GLN A 47 11.69 -10.79 -9.02
N ARG A 48 12.30 -11.85 -8.49
CA ARG A 48 13.04 -11.78 -7.22
C ARG A 48 14.22 -10.82 -7.29
N ALA A 49 14.94 -10.78 -8.41
CA ALA A 49 16.02 -9.81 -8.60
C ALA A 49 15.50 -8.37 -8.56
N ALA A 50 14.40 -8.09 -9.27
CA ALA A 50 13.78 -6.77 -9.27
C ALA A 50 13.26 -6.36 -7.87
N GLU A 51 12.66 -7.28 -7.13
CA GLU A 51 12.21 -7.05 -5.75
C GLU A 51 13.39 -6.68 -4.83
N VAL A 52 14.50 -7.42 -4.92
CA VAL A 52 15.70 -7.16 -4.11
C VAL A 52 16.32 -5.81 -4.47
N GLU A 53 16.38 -5.45 -5.76
CA GLU A 53 16.87 -4.14 -6.20
C GLU A 53 16.00 -2.99 -5.68
N GLN A 54 14.68 -3.15 -5.69
CA GLN A 54 13.75 -2.16 -5.13
C GLN A 54 13.96 -2.00 -3.62
N GLN A 55 14.06 -3.10 -2.88
CA GLN A 55 14.32 -3.06 -1.43
C GLN A 55 15.65 -2.37 -1.12
N LEU A 56 16.69 -2.62 -1.92
CA LEU A 56 17.99 -1.98 -1.75
C LEU A 56 17.89 -0.46 -1.98
N ALA A 57 17.20 -0.04 -3.05
CA ALA A 57 16.99 1.38 -3.35
C ALA A 57 16.22 2.10 -2.22
N GLU A 58 15.18 1.47 -1.68
CA GLU A 58 14.42 2.00 -0.55
C GLU A 58 15.29 2.14 0.72
N GLN A 59 16.10 1.13 1.02
CA GLN A 59 16.99 1.13 2.17
C GLN A 59 18.08 2.21 2.05
N ILE A 60 18.66 2.40 0.87
CA ILE A 60 19.63 3.47 0.62
C ILE A 60 18.99 4.84 0.80
N ALA A 61 17.80 5.04 0.23
CA ALA A 61 17.06 6.30 0.38
C ALA A 61 16.72 6.60 1.85
N LEU A 62 16.33 5.57 2.62
CA LEU A 62 16.07 5.69 4.05
C LEU A 62 17.34 6.03 4.82
N ARG A 63 18.44 5.34 4.55
CA ARG A 63 19.75 5.61 5.16
C ARG A 63 20.17 7.07 4.93
N ASP A 64 20.09 7.55 3.70
CA ASP A 64 20.51 8.91 3.35
C ASP A 64 19.58 9.98 3.94
N ARG A 65 18.29 9.69 4.12
CA ARG A 65 17.36 10.57 4.86
C ARG A 65 17.72 10.63 6.34
N LEU A 66 17.97 9.48 6.96
CA LEU A 66 18.35 9.41 8.37
C LEU A 66 19.68 10.10 8.62
N GLN A 67 20.65 9.90 7.74
CA GLN A 67 21.97 10.53 7.85
C GLN A 67 21.88 12.06 7.78
N ARG A 68 21.11 12.59 6.82
CA ARG A 68 20.83 14.04 6.76
C ARG A 68 20.12 14.57 8.01
N ARG A 69 19.18 13.79 8.57
CA ARG A 69 18.51 14.18 9.81
C ARG A 69 19.48 14.19 10.99
N LEU A 70 20.38 13.22 11.03
CA LEU A 70 21.41 13.10 12.07
C LEU A 70 22.37 14.30 11.98
N GLU A 71 22.82 14.66 10.78
CA GLU A 71 23.63 15.87 10.53
C GLU A 71 22.90 17.14 10.99
N TYR A 72 21.61 17.28 10.65
CA TYR A 72 20.81 18.42 11.08
C TYR A 72 20.70 18.52 12.61
N VAL A 73 20.35 17.42 13.28
CA VAL A 73 20.16 17.40 14.74
C VAL A 73 21.47 17.65 15.50
N GLN A 74 22.62 17.29 14.91
CA GLN A 74 23.93 17.59 15.48
C GLN A 74 24.41 19.03 15.21
N SER A 75 23.73 19.77 14.33
CA SER A 75 24.14 21.13 13.96
C SER A 75 23.70 22.17 15.00
N ASP A 76 24.45 23.28 15.07
CA ASP A 76 24.11 24.43 15.91
C ASP A 76 22.73 25.03 15.57
N ALA A 77 22.31 24.93 14.31
CA ALA A 77 20.99 25.40 13.87
C ALA A 77 19.85 24.70 14.60
N TYR A 78 19.98 23.40 14.86
CA TYR A 78 19.00 22.65 15.64
C TYR A 78 19.02 23.07 17.12
N VAL A 79 20.20 23.31 17.68
CA VAL A 79 20.34 23.83 19.05
C VAL A 79 19.62 25.17 19.20
N GLU A 80 19.79 26.08 18.23
CA GLU A 80 19.10 27.37 18.23
C GLU A 80 17.58 27.24 18.05
N GLU A 81 17.12 26.35 17.16
CA GLU A 81 15.70 26.08 16.98
C GLU A 81 15.07 25.59 18.28
N VAL A 82 15.68 24.62 18.95
CA VAL A 82 15.20 24.11 20.24
C VAL A 82 15.26 25.18 21.33
N ALA A 83 16.34 25.95 21.39
CA ALA A 83 16.49 27.06 22.34
C ALA A 83 15.35 28.08 22.19
N ARG A 84 15.01 28.48 20.97
CA ARG A 84 13.95 29.48 20.70
C ARG A 84 12.54 28.92 20.83
N THR A 85 12.32 27.68 20.37
CA THR A 85 10.96 27.11 20.30
C THR A 85 10.51 26.51 21.62
N GLN A 86 11.34 25.63 22.20
CA GLN A 86 10.99 24.84 23.39
C GLN A 86 11.42 25.54 24.68
N LEU A 87 12.63 26.10 24.71
CA LEU A 87 13.20 26.66 25.93
C LEU A 87 12.92 28.16 26.08
N LYS A 88 12.48 28.84 25.01
CA LYS A 88 12.32 30.31 24.93
C LYS A 88 13.58 31.07 25.36
N TRP A 89 14.75 30.46 25.16
CA TRP A 89 16.05 31.04 25.45
C TRP A 89 16.49 32.00 24.33
N SER A 90 17.29 32.99 24.70
CA SER A 90 17.92 33.96 23.79
C SER A 90 19.42 34.00 24.04
N ARG A 91 20.20 34.44 23.05
CA ARG A 91 21.65 34.56 23.21
C ARG A 91 21.99 35.72 24.15
N PRO A 92 23.17 35.71 24.80
CA PRO A 92 23.63 36.85 25.57
C PRO A 92 23.61 38.15 24.73
N GLY A 93 22.86 39.17 25.18
CA GLY A 93 22.70 40.44 24.48
C GLY A 93 21.44 40.58 23.62
N GLU A 94 20.65 39.51 23.44
CA GLU A 94 19.35 39.57 22.77
C GLU A 94 18.22 39.91 23.76
N THR A 95 17.17 40.61 23.31
CA THR A 95 15.97 40.92 24.12
C THR A 95 14.79 40.07 23.64
N VAL A 96 14.24 39.23 24.52
CA VAL A 96 13.04 38.43 24.21
C VAL A 96 11.81 39.34 24.24
N VAL A 97 11.15 39.49 23.08
CA VAL A 97 9.89 40.24 22.97
C VAL A 97 8.73 39.25 22.98
N VAL A 98 7.85 39.34 23.98
CA VAL A 98 6.59 38.62 24.02
C VAL A 98 5.49 39.58 23.60
N ILE A 99 4.85 39.31 22.46
CA ILE A 99 3.68 40.06 22.02
C ILE A 99 2.50 39.58 22.85
N LEU A 100 2.11 40.39 23.83
CA LEU A 100 0.83 40.24 24.51
C LEU A 100 -0.23 40.76 23.55
N SER A 101 -1.08 39.87 23.03
CA SER A 101 -2.35 40.32 22.46
C SER A 101 -3.06 41.12 23.56
N PRO A 102 -3.54 42.34 23.28
CA PRO A 102 -4.40 43.04 24.21
C PRO A 102 -5.54 42.09 24.62
N PRO A 103 -5.95 42.04 25.90
CA PRO A 103 -7.23 41.42 26.23
C PRO A 103 -8.24 42.06 25.31
N ASP A 104 -8.97 41.23 24.54
CA ASP A 104 -9.94 41.68 23.54
C ASP A 104 -10.71 42.86 24.13
N ALA A 105 -10.37 44.07 23.67
CA ALA A 105 -11.24 45.19 23.90
C ALA A 105 -12.59 44.74 23.34
N PRO A 106 -13.71 44.93 24.06
CA PRO A 106 -15.00 44.54 23.55
C PRO A 106 -15.10 45.17 22.16
N SER A 107 -15.14 44.33 21.13
CA SER A 107 -15.31 44.80 19.76
C SER A 107 -16.55 45.67 19.79
N SER A 108 -16.39 46.98 19.65
CA SER A 108 -17.48 47.87 19.34
C SER A 108 -17.86 47.54 17.90
N VAL A 109 -18.66 46.49 17.77
CA VAL A 109 -19.46 46.20 16.60
C VAL A 109 -20.28 47.47 16.36
N PRO A 110 -20.18 48.12 15.19
CA PRO A 110 -21.07 49.21 14.85
C PRO A 110 -22.50 48.65 14.90
N GLU A 111 -23.33 49.25 15.76
CA GLU A 111 -24.75 48.95 15.87
C GLU A 111 -25.41 49.17 14.51
N THR A 112 -25.43 48.10 13.72
CA THR A 112 -26.26 47.98 12.53
C THR A 112 -27.54 47.36 13.01
N ALA A 113 -28.64 48.06 12.74
CA ALA A 113 -30.03 47.78 13.08
C ALA A 113 -30.39 46.28 13.20
N PRO A 114 -31.38 45.90 14.04
CA PRO A 114 -31.65 44.51 14.40
C PRO A 114 -31.88 43.62 13.18
N LEU A 115 -30.81 43.01 12.66
CA LEU A 115 -30.92 41.79 11.89
C LEU A 115 -31.28 40.73 12.90
N ALA A 116 -32.36 40.01 12.57
CA ALA A 116 -32.87 38.88 13.32
C ALA A 116 -31.74 38.03 13.90
N PRO A 117 -31.95 37.38 15.07
CA PRO A 117 -30.97 36.48 15.66
C PRO A 117 -30.39 35.60 14.55
N PRO A 118 -29.06 35.44 14.42
CA PRO A 118 -28.58 34.31 13.66
C PRO A 118 -29.23 33.11 14.31
N GLU A 119 -30.18 32.50 13.61
CA GLU A 119 -30.70 31.20 14.01
C GLU A 119 -29.46 30.33 14.08
N THR A 120 -29.00 30.09 15.30
CA THR A 120 -28.06 29.02 15.58
C THR A 120 -28.83 27.78 15.20
N THR A 121 -28.78 27.39 13.94
CA THR A 121 -29.25 26.08 13.47
C THR A 121 -28.27 25.07 14.06
N LEU A 122 -28.46 24.82 15.34
CA LEU A 122 -28.06 23.66 16.11
C LEU A 122 -28.74 22.45 15.48
N ASP A 123 -28.35 22.05 14.26
CA ASP A 123 -28.79 20.77 13.68
C ASP A 123 -28.09 20.35 12.37
N SER A 124 -26.85 20.77 12.12
CA SER A 124 -26.02 20.10 11.11
C SER A 124 -25.03 19.17 11.80
N SER A 125 -25.57 18.05 12.26
CA SER A 125 -24.77 16.93 12.75
C SER A 125 -23.84 16.47 11.63
N SER A 126 -22.57 16.89 11.68
CA SER A 126 -21.60 16.65 10.59
C SER A 126 -21.52 15.18 10.19
N TRP A 127 -21.74 14.24 11.12
CA TRP A 127 -21.72 12.80 10.85
C TRP A 127 -22.86 12.32 9.92
N LEU A 128 -24.01 13.01 9.87
CA LEU A 128 -25.10 12.66 8.97
C LEU A 128 -24.67 12.82 7.51
N ASN A 129 -23.91 13.88 7.21
CA ASN A 129 -23.34 14.12 5.89
C ASN A 129 -22.35 13.02 5.50
N TRP A 130 -21.52 12.56 6.44
CA TRP A 130 -20.60 11.46 6.19
C TRP A 130 -21.35 10.16 5.90
N TRP A 131 -22.44 9.88 6.62
CA TRP A 131 -23.23 8.67 6.41
C TRP A 131 -23.84 8.59 5.00
N PHE A 132 -24.43 9.69 4.51
CA PHE A 132 -25.02 9.72 3.17
C PHE A 132 -24.00 9.50 2.06
N LEU A 133 -22.77 10.00 2.21
CA LEU A 133 -21.71 9.79 1.21
C LEU A 133 -21.36 8.31 1.00
N PHE A 134 -21.45 7.48 2.05
CA PHE A 134 -21.06 6.07 1.97
C PHE A 134 -22.23 5.14 1.67
N PHE A 135 -23.44 5.49 2.10
CA PHE A 135 -24.57 4.56 2.09
C PHE A 135 -25.77 5.03 1.28
N ASP A 136 -25.83 6.30 0.87
CA ASP A 136 -26.93 6.92 0.11
C ASP A 136 -28.35 6.61 0.67
N VAL A 137 -28.42 6.31 1.96
CA VAL A 137 -29.63 6.00 2.70
C VAL A 137 -29.55 6.63 4.08
N ALA A 138 -30.71 7.04 4.61
CA ALA A 138 -30.80 7.59 5.95
C ALA A 138 -30.34 6.54 7.00
N PRO A 139 -29.59 6.95 8.04
CA PRO A 139 -29.14 6.02 9.07
C PRO A 139 -30.34 5.35 9.76
N PRO A 140 -30.26 4.06 10.09
CA PRO A 140 -31.34 3.37 10.80
C PRO A 140 -31.58 4.05 12.14
N ARG A 141 -32.85 4.34 12.44
CA ARG A 141 -33.25 4.87 13.75
C ARG A 141 -33.14 3.74 14.77
N ILE A 142 -32.04 3.69 15.52
CA ILE A 142 -31.89 2.77 16.65
C ILE A 142 -32.26 3.54 17.92
N PHE A 143 -33.56 3.80 18.09
CA PHE A 143 -34.26 4.12 19.34
C PHE A 143 -35.74 3.83 19.15
#